data_AF-A0A535WV31-F1
#
_entry.id   AF-A0A535WV31-F1
#
_cell.length_a   1.000
_cell.length_b   1.000
_cell.length_c   1.000
_cell.angle_alpha   90.00
_cell.angle_beta   90.00
_cell.angle_gamma   90.00
#
_symmetry.space_group_name_H-M   'P 1'
#
loop_
_entity.id
_entity.type
_entity.pdbx_description
1 polymer ?
#
loop_
_entity_poly.entity_id
_entity_poly.type
_entity_poly.pdbx_seq_one_letter_code
_entity_poly.pdbx_strand_id
1 'polypeptide(L)'
;MGFVFVTGGARSGKSDLACRFGRDSGKPVTVIATATAEDREMAERIRRHRELRPPSWATTEEPLQLLAAVQAAPDGSFVIVDCLTLWVSNLLGAGHSNDEIRARAEKAAFELARRSGVVVTNEVGLGIVPANELARTFRDVLGAVMSFLTVLPVANSDGSPGARLGRAYFPAIGALVGLGAGVVWIVVGAATTPLLGAAAAVAALCLLTGAIHLDGLADSADGLLGRGDAAHRLEMMRDPSLGSYGVTAIAAVLLLDVAAISSMSPARGLAALVIAGGLSRLAVLAVIVLVPYVRASGLGVAAWDSRRRGFDVVVGAVSAGVACALDWRRALIALPFVALTALVLIVLARKRVGGVTGDVCGATAELCQLAVLLVFAVR
;
A
#
# COMPACT_ATOMS: atom_id res chain seq x y z
N MET A 1 7.56 -15.97 16.00
CA MET A 1 6.59 -14.86 16.03
C MET A 1 7.19 -13.72 15.21
N GLY A 2 6.44 -13.21 14.24
CA GLY A 2 6.88 -12.07 13.43
C GLY A 2 6.91 -10.76 14.24
N PHE A 3 7.29 -9.68 13.57
CA PHE A 3 7.28 -8.33 14.10
C PHE A 3 5.84 -7.78 14.17
N VAL A 4 5.47 -7.13 15.27
CA VAL A 4 4.12 -6.56 15.51
C VAL A 4 4.19 -5.05 15.71
N PHE A 5 3.35 -4.30 15.02
CA PHE A 5 3.24 -2.86 15.18
C PHE A 5 1.96 -2.51 15.94
N VAL A 6 2.09 -1.73 17.02
CA VAL A 6 0.97 -1.32 17.89
C VAL A 6 0.85 0.19 17.89
N THR A 7 -0.30 0.68 17.43
CA THR A 7 -0.65 2.11 17.39
C THR A 7 -2.00 2.39 18.08
N GLY A 8 -2.31 3.66 18.31
CA GLY A 8 -3.56 4.11 18.97
C GLY A 8 -3.39 5.38 19.80
N GLY A 9 -4.49 5.93 20.30
CA GLY A 9 -4.50 7.20 21.05
C GLY A 9 -3.76 7.15 22.40
N ALA A 10 -3.53 8.31 23.01
CA ALA A 10 -2.93 8.38 24.34
C ALA A 10 -3.77 7.57 25.37
N ARG A 11 -3.09 6.84 26.27
CA ARG A 11 -3.72 6.02 27.33
C ARG A 11 -4.65 4.89 26.84
N SER A 12 -4.50 4.43 25.59
CA SER A 12 -5.32 3.34 25.03
C SER A 12 -4.84 1.91 25.37
N GLY A 13 -3.98 1.73 26.38
CA GLY A 13 -3.49 0.39 26.79
C GLY A 13 -2.40 -0.24 25.91
N LYS A 14 -1.79 0.51 24.98
CA LYS A 14 -0.77 -0.03 24.05
C LYS A 14 0.44 -0.66 24.74
N SER A 15 0.95 -0.01 25.79
CA SER A 15 2.11 -0.49 26.53
C SER A 15 1.79 -1.78 27.29
N ASP A 16 0.57 -1.93 27.79
CA ASP A 16 0.10 -3.18 28.41
C ASP A 16 0.01 -4.31 27.39
N LEU A 17 -0.50 -4.02 26.19
CA LEU A 17 -0.56 -4.97 25.09
C LEU A 17 0.85 -5.39 24.64
N ALA A 18 1.78 -4.45 24.52
CA ALA A 18 3.18 -4.74 24.22
C ALA A 18 3.83 -5.64 25.30
N CYS A 19 3.53 -5.40 26.57
CA CYS A 19 4.01 -6.25 27.66
C CYS A 19 3.38 -7.66 27.62
N ARG A 20 2.12 -7.80 27.23
CA ARG A 20 1.50 -9.11 27.01
C ARG A 20 2.22 -9.89 25.91
N PHE A 21 2.48 -9.26 24.77
CA PHE A 21 3.27 -9.91 23.70
C PHE A 21 4.66 -10.34 24.19
N GLY A 22 5.33 -9.52 24.99
CA GLY A 22 6.60 -9.89 25.60
C GLY A 22 6.52 -11.13 26.48
N ARG A 23 5.52 -11.21 27.37
CA ARG A 23 5.29 -12.36 28.26
C ARG A 23 4.94 -13.63 27.49
N ASP A 24 4.03 -13.51 26.53
CA ASP A 24 3.53 -14.63 25.72
C ASP A 24 4.59 -15.16 24.74
N SER A 25 5.64 -14.37 24.46
CA SER A 25 6.71 -14.78 23.54
C SER A 25 7.54 -15.97 24.04
N GLY A 26 7.58 -16.21 25.36
CA GLY A 26 8.43 -17.23 25.98
C GLY A 26 9.94 -17.00 25.81
N LYS A 27 10.36 -15.82 25.35
CA LYS A 27 11.76 -15.46 25.07
C LYS A 27 12.31 -14.48 26.11
N PRO A 28 13.64 -14.36 26.25
CA PRO A 28 14.24 -13.22 26.94
C PRO A 28 13.76 -11.92 26.29
N VAL A 29 13.29 -10.95 27.08
CA VAL A 29 12.71 -9.69 26.56
C VAL A 29 13.72 -8.56 26.74
N THR A 30 13.94 -7.80 25.67
CA THR A 30 14.75 -6.58 25.67
C THR A 30 13.86 -5.39 25.35
N VAL A 31 13.71 -4.47 26.28
CA VAL A 31 12.94 -3.24 26.11
C VAL A 31 13.86 -2.09 25.76
N ILE A 32 13.62 -1.46 24.61
CA ILE A 32 14.27 -0.23 24.18
C ILE A 32 13.32 0.92 24.53
N ALA A 33 13.66 1.64 25.58
CA ALA A 33 12.90 2.79 26.06
C ALA A 33 13.47 4.07 25.45
N THR A 34 12.64 4.82 24.73
CA THR A 34 13.05 6.04 24.04
C THR A 34 12.63 7.30 24.78
N ALA A 35 11.86 7.18 25.87
CA ALA A 35 11.40 8.31 26.68
C ALA A 35 12.55 8.95 27.47
N THR A 36 12.62 10.29 27.47
CA THR A 36 13.49 11.08 28.37
C THR A 36 12.64 11.75 29.45
N ALA A 37 13.18 11.91 30.66
CA ALA A 37 12.49 12.59 31.76
C ALA A 37 12.93 14.06 31.83
N GLU A 38 12.21 14.94 31.16
CA GLU A 38 12.49 16.39 31.17
C GLU A 38 11.60 17.15 32.18
N ASP A 39 10.47 16.56 32.55
CA ASP A 39 9.54 17.11 33.54
C ASP A 39 9.07 16.03 34.53
N ARG A 40 8.38 16.48 35.59
CA ARG A 40 7.88 15.61 36.66
C ARG A 40 6.79 14.65 36.19
N GLU A 41 5.94 15.06 35.25
CA GLU A 41 4.86 14.23 34.72
C GLU A 41 5.43 13.05 33.93
N MET A 42 6.40 13.31 33.06
CA MET A 42 7.11 12.32 32.27
C MET A 42 7.93 11.38 33.15
N ALA A 43 8.57 11.89 34.22
CA ALA A 43 9.27 11.07 35.20
C ALA A 43 8.33 10.07 35.91
N GLU A 44 7.12 10.51 36.29
CA GLU A 44 6.10 9.64 36.88
C GLU A 44 5.56 8.62 35.87
N ARG A 45 5.42 9.02 34.59
CA ARG A 45 5.00 8.12 33.50
C ARG A 45 6.04 7.03 33.20
N ILE A 46 7.31 7.39 33.14
CA ILE A 46 8.42 6.44 32.96
C ILE A 46 8.46 5.45 34.13
N ARG A 47 8.29 5.94 35.37
CA ARG A 47 8.22 5.07 36.55
C ARG A 47 7.12 4.03 36.44
N ARG A 48 5.90 4.45 36.07
CA ARG A 48 4.77 3.53 35.87
C ARG A 48 5.04 2.50 34.78
N HIS A 49 5.65 2.89 33.66
CA HIS A 49 6.02 1.95 32.60
C HIS A 49 7.10 0.97 33.05
N ARG A 50 8.06 1.38 33.89
CA ARG A 50 9.04 0.47 34.49
C ARG A 50 8.38 -0.53 35.44
N GLU A 51 7.42 -0.10 36.25
CA GLU A 51 6.68 -0.97 37.19
C GLU A 51 5.81 -2.04 36.49
N LEU A 52 5.31 -1.75 35.27
CA LEU A 52 4.52 -2.71 34.47
C LEU A 52 5.38 -3.85 33.89
N ARG A 53 6.70 -3.66 33.83
CA ARG A 53 7.64 -4.60 33.20
C ARG A 53 8.23 -5.53 34.27
N PRO A 54 8.31 -6.85 34.03
CA PRO A 54 9.02 -7.76 34.91
C PRO A 54 10.48 -7.32 35.15
N PRO A 55 11.02 -7.43 36.37
CA PRO A 55 12.42 -7.07 36.67
C PRO A 55 13.45 -7.90 35.90
N SER A 56 13.05 -9.07 35.39
CA SER A 56 13.89 -9.94 34.57
C SER A 56 14.10 -9.43 33.14
N TRP A 57 13.38 -8.39 32.71
CA TRP A 57 13.50 -7.84 31.36
C TRP A 57 14.66 -6.86 31.30
N ALA A 58 15.56 -7.06 30.32
CA ALA A 58 16.60 -6.09 30.04
C ALA A 58 15.98 -4.80 29.53
N THR A 59 16.39 -3.65 30.06
CA THR A 59 15.94 -2.34 29.58
C THR A 59 17.14 -1.52 29.12
N THR A 60 17.12 -1.08 27.86
CA THR A 60 18.08 -0.16 27.27
C THR A 60 17.39 1.18 27.06
N GLU A 61 17.88 2.22 27.71
CA GLU A 61 17.39 3.60 27.52
C GLU A 61 18.17 4.23 26.39
N GLU A 62 17.55 4.33 25.22
CA GLU A 62 18.18 4.85 24.01
C GLU A 62 17.24 5.83 23.30
N PRO A 63 17.35 7.14 23.59
CA PRO A 63 16.44 8.15 23.07
C PRO A 63 16.72 8.55 21.61
N LEU A 64 17.89 8.24 21.04
CA LEU A 64 18.31 8.76 19.73
C LEU A 64 18.78 7.66 18.76
N GLN A 65 19.65 6.75 19.21
CA GLN A 65 20.32 5.73 18.40
C GLN A 65 19.54 4.39 18.36
N LEU A 66 18.25 4.45 17.99
CA LEU A 66 17.35 3.29 17.98
C LEU A 66 17.92 2.09 17.20
N LEU A 67 18.50 2.31 16.01
CA LEU A 67 19.08 1.24 15.20
C LEU A 67 20.18 0.49 15.97
N ALA A 68 21.10 1.22 16.60
CA ALA A 68 22.19 0.61 17.36
C ALA A 68 21.66 -0.19 18.55
N ALA A 69 20.65 0.32 19.27
CA ALA A 69 20.01 -0.42 20.37
C ALA A 69 19.31 -1.70 19.89
N VAL A 70 18.65 -1.68 18.74
CA VAL A 70 18.04 -2.89 18.16
C VAL A 70 19.12 -3.90 17.75
N GLN A 71 20.22 -3.44 17.14
CA GLN A 71 21.33 -4.31 16.74
C GLN A 71 22.05 -4.94 17.94
N ALA A 72 22.20 -4.19 19.03
CA ALA A 72 22.82 -4.65 20.27
C ALA A 72 21.93 -5.61 21.07
N ALA A 73 20.62 -5.69 20.78
CA ALA A 73 19.73 -6.62 21.45
C ALA A 73 20.15 -8.08 21.15
N PRO A 74 20.25 -8.94 22.18
CA PRO A 74 20.71 -10.32 22.01
C PRO A 74 19.89 -11.09 20.96
N ASP A 75 20.57 -11.90 20.16
CA ASP A 75 19.90 -12.75 19.18
C ASP A 75 18.95 -13.74 19.87
N GLY A 76 17.77 -13.91 19.30
CA GLY A 76 16.70 -14.73 19.87
C GLY A 76 15.86 -14.06 20.96
N SER A 77 16.20 -12.85 21.40
CA SER A 77 15.36 -12.06 22.32
C SER A 77 14.09 -11.52 21.63
N PHE A 78 13.08 -11.21 22.43
CA PHE A 78 11.90 -10.47 22.01
C PHE A 78 12.11 -8.98 22.27
N VAL A 79 12.11 -8.15 21.22
CA VAL A 79 12.42 -6.72 21.32
C VAL A 79 11.13 -5.91 21.49
N ILE A 80 11.07 -5.03 22.48
CA ILE A 80 9.98 -4.08 22.68
C ILE A 80 10.51 -2.66 22.50
N VAL A 81 10.01 -1.90 21.53
CA VAL A 81 10.34 -0.47 21.40
C VAL A 81 9.20 0.38 21.96
N ASP A 82 9.48 1.18 22.98
CA ASP A 82 8.51 2.04 23.68
C ASP A 82 9.08 3.45 23.84
N CYS A 83 8.78 4.41 22.97
CA CYS A 83 7.94 4.32 21.77
C CYS A 83 8.46 5.23 20.64
N LEU A 84 8.06 4.97 19.39
CA LEU A 84 8.50 5.78 18.25
C LEU A 84 8.09 7.26 18.36
N THR A 85 6.95 7.54 19.00
CA THR A 85 6.47 8.90 19.23
C THR A 85 7.50 9.74 19.98
N LEU A 86 8.05 9.21 21.06
CA LEU A 86 9.06 9.92 21.84
C LEU A 86 10.41 9.91 21.14
N TRP A 87 10.75 8.85 20.42
CA TRP A 87 11.97 8.81 19.61
C TRP A 87 11.99 9.91 18.54
N VAL A 88 10.89 10.08 17.79
CA VAL A 88 10.75 11.17 16.81
C VAL A 88 10.80 12.53 17.50
N SER A 89 10.14 12.69 18.65
CA SER A 89 10.18 13.91 19.44
C SER A 89 11.62 14.28 19.84
N ASN A 90 12.39 13.32 20.34
CA ASN A 90 13.77 13.53 20.77
C ASN A 90 14.68 13.90 19.60
N LEU A 91 14.51 13.26 18.44
CA LEU A 91 15.31 13.56 17.26
C LEU A 91 15.04 14.98 16.74
N LEU A 92 13.77 15.40 16.71
CA LEU A 92 13.41 16.77 16.37
C LEU A 92 13.96 17.77 17.40
N GLY A 93 13.86 17.44 18.69
CA GLY A 93 14.43 18.25 19.78
C GLY A 93 15.96 18.37 19.70
N ALA A 94 16.64 17.33 19.21
CA ALA A 94 18.08 17.33 18.96
C ALA A 94 18.48 18.03 17.64
N GLY A 95 17.53 18.61 16.90
CA GLY A 95 17.80 19.37 15.68
C GLY A 95 18.03 18.52 14.43
N HIS A 96 17.66 17.24 14.44
CA HIS A 96 17.73 16.42 13.22
C HIS A 96 16.69 16.85 12.19
N SER A 97 17.10 16.85 10.93
CA SER A 97 16.21 17.13 9.80
C SER A 97 15.23 15.99 9.55
N ASN A 98 14.08 16.31 8.93
CA ASN A 98 13.05 15.33 8.58
C ASN A 98 13.61 14.16 7.74
N ASP A 99 14.51 14.44 6.80
CA ASP A 99 15.11 13.41 5.93
C ASP A 99 16.08 12.50 6.69
N GLU A 100 16.84 13.04 7.65
CA GLU A 100 17.69 12.23 8.52
C GLU A 100 16.85 11.29 9.39
N ILE A 101 15.74 11.78 9.94
CA ILE A 101 14.82 10.98 10.77
C ILE A 101 14.22 9.84 9.94
N ARG A 102 13.76 10.14 8.71
CA ARG A 102 13.23 9.13 7.77
C ARG A 102 14.28 8.07 7.43
N ALA A 103 15.50 8.48 7.09
CA ALA A 103 16.57 7.55 6.75
C ALA A 103 16.97 6.66 7.93
N ARG A 104 16.92 7.18 9.17
CA ARG A 104 17.12 6.39 10.39
C ARG A 104 15.98 5.41 10.62
N ALA A 105 14.73 5.84 10.41
CA ALA A 105 13.54 5.00 10.57
C ALA A 105 13.52 3.84 9.58
N GLU A 106 13.86 4.07 8.31
CA GLU A 106 13.95 3.02 7.28
C GLU A 106 14.94 1.92 7.71
N LYS A 107 16.14 2.29 8.17
CA LYS A 107 17.16 1.34 8.62
C LYS A 107 16.72 0.59 9.88
N ALA A 108 16.15 1.29 10.85
CA ALA A 108 15.63 0.68 12.08
C ALA A 108 14.49 -0.30 11.78
N ALA A 109 13.58 0.05 10.86
CA ALA A 109 12.48 -0.80 10.42
C ALA A 109 12.97 -2.10 9.77
N PHE A 110 13.98 -2.01 8.89
CA PHE A 110 14.56 -3.18 8.26
C PHE A 110 15.19 -4.15 9.29
N GLU A 111 15.91 -3.62 10.28
CA GLU A 111 16.49 -4.45 11.33
C GLU A 111 15.41 -5.05 12.24
N LEU A 112 14.41 -4.25 12.64
CA LEU A 112 13.29 -4.71 13.46
C LEU A 112 12.46 -5.81 12.77
N ALA A 113 12.27 -5.73 11.46
CA ALA A 113 11.58 -6.75 10.67
C ALA A 113 12.28 -8.13 10.70
N ARG A 114 13.57 -8.17 11.04
CA ARG A 114 14.35 -9.40 11.20
C ARG A 114 14.29 -9.97 12.62
N ARG A 115 13.73 -9.23 13.57
CA ARG A 115 13.61 -9.60 14.99
C ARG A 115 12.18 -10.06 15.30
N SER A 116 12.03 -10.84 16.36
CA SER A 116 10.73 -11.02 17.00
C SER A 116 10.52 -9.84 17.95
N GLY A 117 9.43 -9.10 17.83
CA GLY A 117 9.25 -7.95 18.68
C GLY A 117 7.98 -7.16 18.43
N VAL A 118 7.77 -6.15 19.27
CA VAL A 118 6.68 -5.20 19.17
C VAL A 118 7.21 -3.77 19.19
N VAL A 119 6.65 -2.92 18.33
CA VAL A 119 6.94 -1.48 18.34
C VAL A 119 5.67 -0.72 18.68
N VAL A 120 5.78 0.15 19.68
CA VAL A 120 4.69 1.00 20.14
C VAL A 120 4.83 2.39 19.57
N THR A 121 3.73 2.97 19.13
CA THR A 121 3.62 4.40 18.80
C THR A 121 2.23 4.91 19.13
N ASN A 122 2.11 6.22 19.32
CA ASN A 122 0.82 6.90 19.39
C ASN A 122 0.34 7.26 17.99
N GLU A 123 -0.98 7.22 17.81
CA GLU A 123 -1.62 7.82 16.65
C GLU A 123 -1.99 9.28 16.92
N VAL A 124 -1.52 10.19 16.06
CA VAL A 124 -1.62 11.65 16.24
C VAL A 124 -2.13 12.41 15.00
N GLY A 125 -2.35 11.71 13.88
CA GLY A 125 -2.81 12.24 12.61
C GLY A 125 -4.33 12.28 12.43
N LEU A 126 -5.10 11.53 13.23
CA LEU A 126 -6.58 11.52 13.18
C LEU A 126 -7.25 12.76 13.83
N GLY A 127 -6.49 13.75 14.25
CA GLY A 127 -6.98 15.02 14.83
C GLY A 127 -7.01 16.18 13.84
N ILE A 128 -7.38 17.37 14.33
CA ILE A 128 -7.33 18.61 13.54
C ILE A 128 -5.86 18.97 13.24
N VAL A 129 -5.61 19.60 12.08
CA VAL A 129 -4.29 20.12 11.71
C VAL A 129 -3.79 21.11 12.76
N PRO A 130 -2.63 20.87 13.40
CA PRO A 130 -2.10 21.77 14.42
C PRO A 130 -1.82 23.17 13.87
N ALA A 131 -2.14 24.21 14.64
CA ALA A 131 -1.77 25.60 14.32
C ALA A 131 -0.26 25.86 14.48
N ASN A 132 0.40 25.12 15.38
CA ASN A 132 1.84 25.19 15.61
C ASN A 132 2.62 24.42 14.51
N GLU A 133 3.61 25.07 13.90
CA GLU A 133 4.49 24.48 12.90
C GLU A 133 5.25 23.27 13.42
N LEU A 134 5.83 23.34 14.62
CA LEU A 134 6.56 22.22 15.22
C LEU A 134 5.65 20.99 15.40
N ALA A 135 4.39 21.21 15.79
CA ALA A 135 3.41 20.15 15.97
C ALA A 135 2.95 19.55 14.63
N ARG A 136 2.83 20.35 13.56
CA ARG A 136 2.60 19.84 12.19
C ARG A 136 3.77 18.98 11.72
N THR A 137 5.00 19.50 11.83
CA THR A 137 6.22 18.78 11.46
C THR A 137 6.34 17.47 12.23
N PHE A 138 6.13 17.49 13.55
CA PHE A 138 6.13 16.28 14.37
C PHE A 138 5.12 15.24 13.89
N ARG A 139 3.85 15.64 13.68
CA ARG A 139 2.80 14.76 13.18
C ARG A 139 3.17 14.15 11.83
N ASP A 140 3.66 14.96 10.90
CA ASP A 140 3.95 14.55 9.52
C ASP A 140 5.19 13.63 9.47
N VAL A 141 6.23 13.92 10.26
CA VAL A 141 7.42 13.07 10.40
C VAL A 141 7.06 11.75 11.08
N LEU A 142 6.27 11.77 12.15
CA LEU A 142 5.83 10.54 12.81
C LEU A 142 4.99 9.67 11.85
N GLY A 143 4.14 10.28 11.03
CA GLY A 143 3.43 9.59 9.96
C GLY A 143 4.39 8.89 8.99
N ALA A 144 5.38 9.62 8.47
CA ALA A 144 6.41 9.05 7.59
C ALA A 144 7.18 7.90 8.25
N VAL A 145 7.52 8.02 9.53
CA VAL A 145 8.22 6.95 10.27
C VAL A 145 7.35 5.70 10.41
N MET A 146 6.04 5.86 10.66
CA MET A 146 5.11 4.74 10.76
C MET A 146 4.97 4.01 9.41
N SER A 147 5.05 4.70 8.27
CA SER A 147 4.91 4.08 6.93
C SER A 147 5.92 2.97 6.66
N PHE A 148 7.11 3.02 7.27
CA PHE A 148 8.14 1.98 7.15
C PHE A 148 7.83 0.72 7.98
N LEU A 149 6.91 0.80 8.94
CA LEU A 149 6.64 -0.23 9.94
C LEU A 149 5.22 -0.82 9.86
N THR A 150 4.35 -0.24 9.02
CA THR A 150 2.98 -0.71 8.83
C THR A 150 2.61 -0.80 7.36
N VAL A 151 1.71 -1.73 7.06
CA VAL A 151 1.04 -1.86 5.75
C VAL A 151 -0.08 -0.82 5.60
N LEU A 152 -0.52 -0.20 6.71
CA LEU A 152 -1.46 0.91 6.64
C LEU A 152 -0.80 2.08 5.90
N PRO A 153 -1.44 2.65 4.87
CA PRO A 153 -0.87 3.77 4.14
C PRO A 153 -0.72 4.95 5.09
N VAL A 154 0.54 5.30 5.40
CA VAL A 154 0.86 6.51 6.14
C VAL A 154 1.57 7.45 5.18
N ALA A 155 1.00 8.63 4.97
CA ALA A 155 1.59 9.64 4.10
C ALA A 155 2.97 10.05 4.65
N ASN A 156 4.02 9.97 3.83
CA ASN A 156 5.31 10.58 4.19
C ASN A 156 5.13 12.10 4.34
N SER A 157 6.01 12.80 5.07
CA SER A 157 5.96 14.27 5.23
C SER A 157 6.13 15.11 3.94
N ASP A 158 6.25 14.46 2.77
CA ASP A 158 6.23 15.05 1.42
C ASP A 158 5.07 14.48 0.56
N GLY A 159 4.20 13.66 1.15
CA GLY A 159 3.09 12.98 0.48
C GLY A 159 3.49 11.76 -0.37
N SER A 160 4.75 11.32 -0.39
CA SER A 160 5.16 10.15 -1.16
C SER A 160 4.79 8.82 -0.46
N PRO A 161 4.48 7.74 -1.19
CA PRO A 161 4.43 6.39 -0.64
C PRO A 161 5.85 5.80 -0.59
N GLY A 162 6.17 5.06 0.48
CA GLY A 162 7.48 4.43 0.68
C GLY A 162 7.94 3.61 -0.52
N ALA A 163 8.87 4.17 -1.31
CA ALA A 163 9.47 3.48 -2.44
C ALA A 163 10.51 2.47 -1.93
N ARG A 164 10.48 1.23 -2.45
CA ARG A 164 11.68 0.56 -3.05
C ARG A 164 11.53 -0.93 -3.39
N LEU A 165 10.44 -1.64 -3.02
CA LEU A 165 10.36 -3.10 -3.26
C LEU A 165 9.12 -3.62 -4.03
N GLY A 166 8.13 -2.79 -4.38
CA GLY A 166 6.81 -3.31 -4.78
C GLY A 166 6.56 -3.63 -6.25
N ARG A 167 7.14 -2.91 -7.22
CA ARG A 167 6.64 -2.94 -8.61
C ARG A 167 6.88 -4.25 -9.35
N ALA A 168 8.01 -4.92 -9.10
CA ALA A 168 8.29 -6.25 -9.61
C ALA A 168 7.21 -7.27 -9.23
N TYR A 169 6.57 -7.05 -8.07
CA TYR A 169 5.54 -7.90 -7.52
C TYR A 169 4.12 -7.42 -7.84
N PHE A 170 3.93 -6.35 -8.62
CA PHE A 170 2.59 -5.91 -9.02
C PHE A 170 1.75 -7.06 -9.60
N PRO A 171 2.26 -7.90 -10.52
CA PRO A 171 1.46 -9.00 -11.06
C PRO A 171 1.12 -10.06 -10.00
N ALA A 172 2.05 -10.38 -9.10
CA ALA A 172 1.79 -11.30 -7.97
C ALA A 172 0.72 -10.74 -7.03
N ILE A 173 0.81 -9.46 -6.64
CA ILE A 173 -0.17 -8.79 -5.78
C ILE A 173 -1.53 -8.72 -6.47
N GLY A 174 -1.55 -8.39 -7.77
CA GLY A 174 -2.77 -8.39 -8.57
C GLY A 174 -3.44 -9.75 -8.59
N ALA A 175 -2.68 -10.83 -8.77
CA ALA A 175 -3.19 -12.19 -8.72
C ALA A 175 -3.74 -12.57 -7.33
N LEU A 176 -3.10 -12.15 -6.23
CA LEU A 176 -3.59 -12.37 -4.86
C LEU A 176 -4.87 -11.58 -4.56
N VAL A 177 -4.98 -10.34 -5.04
CA VAL A 177 -6.22 -9.54 -4.96
C VAL A 177 -7.34 -10.23 -5.75
N GLY A 178 -7.05 -10.71 -6.95
CA GLY A 178 -7.98 -11.51 -7.75
C GLY A 178 -8.40 -12.82 -7.06
N LEU A 179 -7.49 -13.49 -6.38
CA LEU A 179 -7.78 -14.68 -5.57
C LEU A 179 -8.75 -14.34 -4.43
N GLY A 180 -8.50 -13.27 -3.68
CA GLY A 180 -9.38 -12.81 -2.62
C GLY A 180 -10.79 -12.51 -3.12
N ALA A 181 -10.91 -11.78 -4.23
CA ALA A 181 -12.19 -11.51 -4.88
C ALA A 181 -12.88 -12.78 -5.38
N GLY A 182 -12.13 -13.74 -5.93
CA GLY A 182 -12.67 -15.02 -6.39
C GLY A 182 -13.17 -15.91 -5.24
N VAL A 183 -12.51 -15.88 -4.08
CA VAL A 183 -13.00 -16.54 -2.86
C VAL A 183 -14.31 -15.90 -2.40
N VAL A 184 -14.37 -14.57 -2.35
CA VAL A 184 -15.61 -13.84 -2.01
C VAL A 184 -16.74 -14.21 -2.98
N TRP A 185 -16.45 -14.24 -4.29
CA TRP A 185 -17.42 -14.65 -5.30
C TRP A 185 -18.00 -16.04 -5.03
N ILE A 186 -17.14 -17.03 -4.78
CA ILE A 186 -17.54 -18.42 -4.56
C ILE A 186 -18.37 -18.53 -3.28
N VAL A 187 -17.90 -17.94 -2.17
CA VAL A 187 -18.57 -18.04 -0.86
C VAL A 187 -19.93 -17.35 -0.88
N VAL A 188 -19.99 -16.11 -1.36
CA VAL A 188 -21.24 -15.35 -1.43
C VAL A 188 -22.17 -15.97 -2.48
N GLY A 189 -21.65 -16.37 -3.64
CA GLY A 189 -22.42 -17.00 -4.71
C GLY A 189 -23.04 -18.33 -4.30
N ALA A 190 -22.34 -19.14 -3.49
CA ALA A 190 -22.87 -20.39 -2.95
C ALA A 190 -23.99 -20.17 -1.93
N ALA A 191 -23.94 -19.07 -1.16
CA ALA A 191 -24.97 -18.73 -0.18
C ALA A 191 -26.16 -17.94 -0.79
N THR A 192 -25.99 -17.38 -1.99
CA THR A 192 -26.96 -16.44 -2.58
C THR A 192 -27.21 -16.73 -4.08
N THR A 193 -26.76 -15.85 -4.98
CA THR A 193 -26.86 -16.00 -6.44
C THR A 193 -25.52 -15.66 -7.10
N PRO A 194 -25.26 -16.16 -8.32
CA PRO A 194 -24.05 -15.79 -9.07
C PRO A 194 -23.89 -14.28 -9.26
N LEU A 195 -25.00 -13.56 -9.41
CA LEU A 195 -25.03 -12.10 -9.57
C LEU A 195 -24.60 -11.38 -8.28
N LEU A 196 -25.15 -11.77 -7.12
CA LEU A 196 -24.77 -11.19 -5.83
C LEU A 196 -23.33 -11.55 -5.46
N GLY A 197 -22.90 -12.77 -5.76
CA GLY A 197 -21.49 -13.15 -5.63
C GLY A 197 -20.58 -12.27 -6.49
N ALA A 198 -20.94 -12.02 -7.75
CA ALA A 198 -20.15 -11.19 -8.65
C ALA A 198 -20.07 -9.73 -8.17
N ALA A 199 -21.19 -9.16 -7.73
CA ALA A 199 -21.23 -7.83 -7.13
C ALA A 199 -20.36 -7.75 -5.86
N ALA A 200 -20.41 -8.77 -5.00
CA ALA A 200 -19.56 -8.85 -3.81
C ALA A 200 -18.06 -8.97 -4.16
N ALA A 201 -17.73 -9.71 -5.21
CA ALA A 201 -16.35 -9.83 -5.70
C ALA A 201 -15.81 -8.49 -6.22
N VAL A 202 -16.60 -7.76 -7.00
CA VAL A 202 -16.24 -6.41 -7.48
C VAL A 202 -16.11 -5.43 -6.31
N ALA A 203 -17.00 -5.49 -5.32
CA ALA A 203 -16.87 -4.71 -4.09
C ALA A 203 -15.60 -5.06 -3.31
N ALA A 204 -15.24 -6.35 -3.24
CA ALA A 204 -13.98 -6.79 -2.62
C ALA A 204 -12.75 -6.26 -3.37
N LEU A 205 -12.76 -6.26 -4.71
CA LEU A 205 -11.68 -5.64 -5.52
C LEU A 205 -11.53 -4.15 -5.20
N CYS A 206 -12.64 -3.42 -5.08
CA CYS A 206 -12.62 -2.00 -4.70
C CYS A 206 -12.03 -1.80 -3.30
N LEU A 207 -12.48 -2.57 -2.30
CA LEU A 207 -12.00 -2.46 -0.92
C LEU A 207 -10.52 -2.85 -0.78
N LEU A 208 -10.09 -3.96 -1.40
CA LEU A 208 -8.72 -4.46 -1.32
C LEU A 208 -7.71 -3.55 -2.01
N THR A 209 -8.14 -2.77 -3.00
CA THR A 209 -7.29 -1.80 -3.71
C THR A 209 -7.45 -0.37 -3.20
N GLY A 210 -8.38 -0.12 -2.27
CA GLY A 210 -8.75 1.24 -1.86
C GLY A 210 -9.35 2.08 -2.98
N ALA A 211 -9.91 1.44 -4.02
CA ALA A 211 -10.47 2.05 -5.22
C ALA A 211 -9.54 2.97 -6.02
N ILE A 212 -8.22 2.93 -5.78
CA ILE A 212 -7.25 3.84 -6.41
C ILE A 212 -7.16 3.68 -7.94
N HIS A 213 -7.43 2.48 -8.46
CA HIS A 213 -7.43 2.25 -9.91
C HIS A 213 -8.72 2.72 -10.55
N LEU A 214 -9.85 2.60 -9.84
CA LEU A 214 -11.16 3.05 -10.28
C LEU A 214 -11.24 4.59 -10.31
N ASP A 215 -10.62 5.24 -9.32
CA ASP A 215 -10.35 6.67 -9.31
C ASP A 215 -9.51 7.08 -10.52
N GLY A 216 -8.39 6.37 -10.75
CA GLY A 216 -7.55 6.60 -11.92
C GLY A 216 -8.26 6.40 -13.27
N LEU A 217 -9.22 5.47 -13.35
CA LEU A 217 -10.09 5.29 -14.52
C LEU A 217 -10.98 6.51 -14.73
N ALA A 218 -11.58 7.05 -13.66
CA ALA A 218 -12.46 8.20 -13.75
C ALA A 218 -11.72 9.45 -14.21
N ASP A 219 -10.61 9.77 -13.54
CA ASP A 219 -9.74 10.89 -13.87
C ASP A 219 -9.20 10.78 -15.30
N SER A 220 -8.79 9.56 -15.70
CA SER A 220 -8.33 9.31 -17.06
C SER A 220 -9.44 9.53 -18.09
N ALA A 221 -10.67 9.13 -17.78
CA ALA A 221 -11.80 9.33 -18.69
C ALA A 221 -12.14 10.82 -18.83
N ASP A 222 -12.26 11.54 -17.72
CA ASP A 222 -12.54 12.98 -17.74
C ASP A 222 -11.42 13.78 -18.41
N GLY A 223 -10.17 13.47 -18.10
CA GLY A 223 -9.01 14.11 -18.72
C GLY A 223 -8.82 13.75 -20.20
N LEU A 224 -8.76 12.47 -20.56
CA LEU A 224 -8.39 12.04 -21.92
C LEU A 224 -9.52 12.23 -22.93
N LEU A 225 -10.78 12.03 -22.52
CA LEU A 225 -11.94 12.21 -23.38
C LEU A 225 -12.45 13.65 -23.36
N GLY A 226 -12.12 14.41 -22.31
CA GLY A 226 -12.40 15.83 -22.18
C GLY A 226 -11.82 16.70 -23.29
N ARG A 227 -12.47 17.85 -23.49
CA ARG A 227 -12.07 18.90 -24.43
C ARG A 227 -10.97 19.78 -23.82
N GLY A 228 -10.30 20.57 -24.66
CA GLY A 228 -9.21 21.45 -24.23
C GLY A 228 -7.83 20.95 -24.67
N ASP A 229 -6.82 21.74 -24.29
CA ASP A 229 -5.41 21.44 -24.54
C ASP A 229 -4.85 20.45 -23.51
N ALA A 230 -3.57 20.09 -23.64
CA ALA A 230 -2.93 19.13 -22.74
C ALA A 230 -2.90 19.59 -21.28
N ALA A 231 -2.74 20.90 -21.05
CA ALA A 231 -2.67 21.47 -19.70
C ALA A 231 -4.02 21.37 -18.99
N HIS A 232 -5.11 21.79 -19.66
CA HIS A 232 -6.45 21.72 -19.11
C HIS A 232 -6.90 20.27 -18.87
N ARG A 233 -6.51 19.33 -19.72
CA ARG A 233 -6.78 17.90 -19.47
C ARG A 233 -6.08 17.36 -18.24
N LEU A 234 -4.84 17.76 -18.00
CA LEU A 234 -4.10 17.37 -16.79
C LEU A 234 -4.66 18.02 -15.53
N GLU A 235 -5.26 19.21 -15.66
CA GLU A 235 -6.00 19.88 -14.60
C GLU A 235 -7.29 19.12 -14.27
N MET A 236 -8.08 18.71 -15.27
CA MET A 236 -9.27 17.86 -15.07
C MET A 236 -8.92 16.55 -14.34
N MET A 237 -7.79 15.91 -14.66
CA MET A 237 -7.30 14.71 -13.95
C MET A 237 -6.84 14.95 -12.49
N ARG A 238 -6.91 16.17 -11.99
CA ARG A 238 -6.59 16.53 -10.59
C ARG A 238 -7.79 17.12 -9.86
N ASP A 239 -8.88 17.35 -10.58
CA ASP A 239 -10.09 17.87 -9.98
C ASP A 239 -10.69 16.79 -9.07
N PRO A 240 -10.93 17.08 -7.78
CA PRO A 240 -11.60 16.14 -6.90
C PRO A 240 -13.06 15.85 -7.31
N SER A 241 -13.62 16.64 -8.24
CA SER A 241 -14.98 16.50 -8.75
C SER A 241 -15.02 15.51 -9.92
N LEU A 242 -15.93 14.54 -9.85
CA LEU A 242 -16.16 13.60 -10.96
C LEU A 242 -16.91 14.26 -12.12
N GLY A 243 -16.38 14.12 -13.32
CA GLY A 243 -17.04 14.53 -14.55
C GLY A 243 -17.93 13.43 -15.14
N SER A 244 -18.66 13.78 -16.20
CA SER A 244 -19.59 12.85 -16.85
C SER A 244 -18.89 11.66 -17.51
N TYR A 245 -17.67 11.84 -18.01
CA TYR A 245 -16.92 10.75 -18.62
C TYR A 245 -16.42 9.78 -17.55
N GLY A 246 -15.95 10.29 -16.41
CA GLY A 246 -15.53 9.50 -15.26
C GLY A 246 -16.66 8.63 -14.71
N VAL A 247 -17.84 9.22 -14.44
CA VAL A 247 -19.02 8.48 -13.97
C VAL A 247 -19.44 7.41 -14.98
N THR A 248 -19.46 7.75 -16.27
CA THR A 248 -19.86 6.80 -17.33
C THR A 248 -18.86 5.64 -17.44
N ALA A 249 -17.56 5.92 -17.33
CA ALA A 249 -16.51 4.90 -17.40
C ALA A 249 -16.60 3.94 -16.20
N ILE A 250 -16.75 4.47 -14.98
CA ILE A 250 -16.96 3.67 -13.76
C ILE A 250 -18.18 2.77 -13.93
N ALA A 251 -19.33 3.36 -14.29
CA ALA A 251 -20.58 2.60 -14.44
C ALA A 251 -20.44 1.48 -15.48
N ALA A 252 -19.85 1.78 -16.64
CA ALA A 252 -19.66 0.80 -17.70
C ALA A 252 -18.74 -0.35 -17.27
N VAL A 253 -17.59 -0.05 -16.64
CA VAL A 253 -16.64 -1.08 -16.18
C VAL A 253 -17.25 -1.96 -15.10
N LEU A 254 -17.87 -1.37 -14.07
CA LEU A 254 -18.47 -2.15 -12.98
C LEU A 254 -19.61 -3.05 -13.46
N LEU A 255 -20.46 -2.56 -14.37
CA LEU A 255 -21.55 -3.35 -14.95
C LEU A 255 -21.01 -4.52 -15.76
N LEU A 256 -19.99 -4.29 -16.59
CA LEU A 256 -19.40 -5.33 -17.41
C LEU A 256 -18.62 -6.36 -16.58
N ASP A 257 -17.93 -5.94 -15.53
CA ASP A 257 -17.25 -6.85 -14.60
C ASP A 257 -18.25 -7.78 -13.91
N VAL A 258 -19.32 -7.23 -13.35
CA VAL A 258 -20.38 -8.03 -12.71
C VAL A 258 -21.04 -8.97 -13.71
N ALA A 259 -21.34 -8.51 -14.93
CA ALA A 259 -21.92 -9.34 -15.97
C ALA A 259 -20.98 -10.47 -16.41
N ALA A 260 -19.69 -10.18 -16.60
CA ALA A 260 -18.70 -11.17 -16.99
C ALA A 260 -18.54 -12.24 -15.89
N ILE A 261 -18.32 -11.83 -14.64
CA ILE A 261 -18.10 -12.73 -13.50
C ILE A 261 -19.33 -13.62 -13.27
N SER A 262 -20.53 -13.04 -13.26
CA SER A 262 -21.77 -13.79 -13.00
C SER A 262 -22.13 -14.80 -14.10
N SER A 263 -21.56 -14.65 -15.30
CA SER A 263 -21.79 -15.57 -16.43
C SER A 263 -20.97 -16.86 -16.37
N MET A 264 -19.96 -16.92 -15.50
CA MET A 264 -18.97 -18.00 -15.44
C MET A 264 -19.28 -19.06 -14.38
N SER A 265 -18.76 -20.28 -14.57
CA SER A 265 -18.76 -21.30 -13.52
C SER A 265 -17.75 -20.95 -12.42
N PRO A 266 -17.97 -21.37 -11.15
CA PRO A 266 -17.09 -21.04 -10.02
C PRO A 266 -15.59 -21.27 -10.27
N ALA A 267 -15.22 -22.38 -10.92
CA ALA A 267 -13.82 -22.65 -11.27
C ALA A 267 -13.29 -21.67 -12.33
N ARG A 268 -14.10 -21.37 -13.35
CA ARG A 268 -13.71 -20.47 -14.45
C ARG A 268 -13.55 -19.03 -13.97
N GLY A 269 -14.50 -18.50 -13.21
CA GLY A 269 -14.41 -17.12 -12.74
C GLY A 269 -13.33 -16.91 -11.66
N LEU A 270 -13.00 -17.93 -10.86
CA LEU A 270 -11.84 -17.86 -9.95
C LEU A 270 -10.55 -17.74 -10.74
N ALA A 271 -10.34 -18.61 -11.73
CA ALA A 271 -9.19 -18.53 -12.62
C ALA A 271 -9.17 -17.18 -13.36
N ALA A 272 -10.32 -16.72 -13.87
CA ALA A 272 -10.45 -15.44 -14.56
C ALA A 272 -10.03 -14.27 -13.68
N LEU A 273 -10.49 -14.19 -12.42
CA LEU A 273 -10.16 -13.11 -11.49
C LEU A 273 -8.68 -13.09 -11.12
N VAL A 274 -8.09 -14.25 -10.85
CA VAL A 274 -6.65 -14.37 -10.55
C VAL A 274 -5.80 -13.94 -11.76
N ILE A 275 -6.15 -14.42 -12.95
CA ILE A 275 -5.42 -14.10 -14.19
C ILE A 275 -5.62 -12.63 -14.58
N ALA A 276 -6.84 -12.11 -14.46
CA ALA A 276 -7.15 -10.71 -14.73
C ALA A 276 -6.39 -9.77 -13.79
N GLY A 277 -6.32 -10.11 -12.50
CA GLY A 277 -5.50 -9.42 -11.52
C GLY A 277 -4.01 -9.45 -11.88
N GLY A 278 -3.46 -10.60 -12.27
CA GLY A 278 -2.05 -10.71 -12.66
C GLY A 278 -1.70 -9.93 -13.93
N LEU A 279 -2.45 -10.15 -15.02
CA LEU A 279 -2.16 -9.57 -16.33
C LEU A 279 -2.40 -8.06 -16.40
N SER A 280 -3.42 -7.53 -15.72
CA SER A 280 -3.64 -6.08 -15.65
C SER A 280 -2.48 -5.36 -14.96
N ARG A 281 -1.92 -5.95 -13.90
CA ARG A 281 -0.79 -5.37 -13.17
C ARG A 281 0.53 -5.55 -13.93
N LEU A 282 0.66 -6.61 -14.75
CA LEU A 282 1.75 -6.72 -15.72
C LEU A 282 1.66 -5.64 -16.79
N ALA A 283 0.45 -5.32 -17.27
CA ALA A 283 0.24 -4.24 -18.23
C ALA A 283 0.63 -2.87 -17.64
N VAL A 284 0.28 -2.59 -16.39
CA VAL A 284 0.73 -1.39 -15.67
C VAL A 284 2.26 -1.34 -15.58
N LEU A 285 2.91 -2.46 -15.23
CA LEU A 285 4.37 -2.53 -15.19
C LEU A 285 5.00 -2.26 -16.57
N ALA A 286 4.41 -2.80 -17.64
CA ALA A 286 4.86 -2.54 -19.00
C ALA A 286 4.72 -1.05 -19.37
N VAL A 287 3.61 -0.40 -19.02
CA VAL A 287 3.41 1.05 -19.20
C VAL A 287 4.50 1.84 -18.47
N ILE A 288 4.78 1.49 -17.21
CA ILE A 288 5.82 2.14 -16.39
C ILE A 288 7.21 2.04 -17.03
N VAL A 289 7.54 0.87 -17.57
CA VAL A 289 8.87 0.60 -18.15
C VAL A 289 9.05 1.25 -19.52
N LEU A 290 7.99 1.33 -20.32
CA LEU A 290 8.06 1.69 -21.74
C LEU A 290 7.73 3.15 -22.05
N VAL A 291 7.00 3.85 -21.18
CA VAL A 291 6.43 5.17 -21.50
C VAL A 291 6.94 6.25 -20.54
N PRO A 292 7.30 7.46 -21.03
CA PRO A 292 7.66 8.58 -20.15
C PRO A 292 6.50 9.03 -19.25
N TYR A 293 6.83 9.35 -17.99
CA TYR A 293 5.90 9.90 -17.01
C TYR A 293 5.77 11.43 -17.16
N VAL A 294 4.54 11.95 -17.08
CA VAL A 294 4.27 13.38 -17.34
C VAL A 294 4.31 14.23 -16.08
N ARG A 295 3.95 13.68 -14.91
CA ARG A 295 3.81 14.49 -13.68
C ARG A 295 5.15 14.66 -12.96
N ALA A 296 5.40 15.87 -12.45
CA ALA A 296 6.58 16.18 -11.63
C ALA A 296 6.43 15.77 -10.15
N SER A 297 5.21 15.51 -9.69
CA SER A 297 4.88 15.16 -8.30
C SER A 297 3.70 14.18 -8.23
N GLY A 298 3.55 13.49 -7.10
CA GLY A 298 2.47 12.53 -6.82
C GLY A 298 2.95 11.08 -6.62
N LEU A 299 2.05 10.22 -6.14
CA LEU A 299 2.35 8.83 -5.77
C LEU A 299 2.98 8.01 -6.92
N GLY A 300 2.61 8.31 -8.17
CA GLY A 300 3.11 7.63 -9.37
C GLY A 300 4.56 7.95 -9.74
N VAL A 301 5.15 9.04 -9.24
CA VAL A 301 6.55 9.42 -9.53
C VAL A 301 7.51 8.37 -9.00
N ALA A 302 7.24 7.83 -7.81
CA ALA A 302 8.06 6.81 -7.16
C ALA A 302 8.14 5.50 -7.97
N ALA A 303 7.12 5.18 -8.77
CA ALA A 303 7.09 3.98 -9.58
C ALA A 303 8.00 4.06 -10.82
N TRP A 304 8.38 5.27 -11.25
CA TRP A 304 9.14 5.52 -12.49
C TRP A 304 10.66 5.59 -12.32
N ASP A 305 11.20 5.25 -11.13
CA ASP A 305 12.66 5.15 -10.93
C ASP A 305 13.28 4.12 -11.89
N SER A 306 14.42 4.44 -12.50
CA SER A 306 15.02 3.62 -13.56
C SER A 306 15.91 2.48 -13.05
N ARG A 307 16.12 2.36 -11.74
CA ARG A 307 16.93 1.28 -11.16
C ARG A 307 16.22 -0.08 -11.33
N ARG A 308 16.94 -1.11 -11.81
CA ARG A 308 16.50 -2.52 -11.88
C ARG A 308 15.34 -2.86 -12.85
N ARG A 309 15.09 -2.07 -13.91
CA ARG A 309 14.03 -2.34 -14.90
C ARG A 309 13.98 -3.79 -15.41
N GLY A 310 15.14 -4.39 -15.72
CA GLY A 310 15.20 -5.78 -16.20
C GLY A 310 14.72 -6.80 -15.17
N PHE A 311 15.08 -6.63 -13.89
CA PHE A 311 14.62 -7.49 -12.81
C PHE A 311 13.10 -7.39 -12.63
N ASP A 312 12.56 -6.17 -12.67
CA ASP A 312 11.12 -5.95 -12.50
C ASP A 312 10.31 -6.65 -13.59
N VAL A 313 10.73 -6.52 -14.86
CA VAL A 313 10.07 -7.17 -16.00
C VAL A 313 10.12 -8.69 -15.87
N VAL A 314 11.27 -9.26 -15.49
CA VAL A 314 11.42 -10.72 -15.35
C VAL A 314 10.54 -11.24 -14.22
N VAL A 315 10.62 -10.66 -13.01
CA VAL A 315 9.81 -11.11 -11.86
C VAL A 315 8.32 -10.89 -12.10
N GLY A 316 7.96 -9.76 -12.72
CA GLY A 316 6.59 -9.47 -13.10
C GLY A 316 6.03 -10.47 -14.12
N ALA A 317 6.80 -10.77 -15.17
CA ALA A 317 6.40 -11.73 -16.19
C ALA A 317 6.30 -13.16 -15.64
N VAL A 318 7.26 -13.60 -14.81
CA VAL A 318 7.22 -14.92 -14.17
C VAL A 318 6.01 -15.06 -13.26
N SER A 319 5.74 -14.06 -12.40
CA SER A 319 4.59 -14.11 -11.49
C SER A 319 3.25 -14.08 -12.23
N ALA A 320 3.12 -13.28 -13.29
CA ALA A 320 1.95 -13.33 -14.16
C ALA A 320 1.81 -14.69 -14.86
N GLY A 321 2.91 -15.27 -15.32
CA GLY A 321 2.94 -16.60 -15.95
C GLY A 321 2.44 -17.72 -15.02
N VAL A 322 2.82 -17.66 -13.73
CA VAL A 322 2.31 -18.58 -12.70
C VAL A 322 0.79 -18.45 -12.55
N ALA A 323 0.24 -17.23 -12.53
CA ALA A 323 -1.21 -17.02 -12.50
C ALA A 323 -1.89 -17.57 -13.77
N CYS A 324 -1.32 -17.31 -14.94
CA CYS A 324 -1.81 -17.81 -16.22
C CYS A 324 -1.84 -19.34 -16.32
N ALA A 325 -1.03 -20.05 -15.54
CA ALA A 325 -1.03 -21.51 -15.51
C ALA A 325 -2.38 -22.12 -15.07
N LEU A 326 -3.23 -21.36 -14.34
CA LEU A 326 -4.57 -21.81 -13.93
C LEU A 326 -5.49 -22.10 -15.13
N ASP A 327 -5.37 -21.33 -16.21
CA ASP A 327 -6.06 -21.55 -17.49
C ASP A 327 -5.26 -20.93 -18.63
N TRP A 328 -4.17 -21.61 -19.01
CA TRP A 328 -3.20 -21.08 -19.97
C TRP A 328 -3.82 -20.83 -21.36
N ARG A 329 -4.84 -21.60 -21.75
CA ARG A 329 -5.50 -21.47 -23.06
C ARG A 329 -6.23 -20.14 -23.17
N ARG A 330 -7.08 -19.83 -22.18
CA ARG A 330 -7.80 -18.55 -22.15
C ARG A 330 -6.88 -17.39 -21.86
N ALA A 331 -5.84 -17.60 -21.03
CA ALA A 331 -4.81 -16.59 -20.80
C ALA A 331 -4.10 -16.20 -22.11
N LEU A 332 -3.71 -17.15 -22.95
CA LEU A 332 -3.10 -16.88 -24.25
C LEU A 332 -4.03 -16.08 -25.17
N ILE A 333 -5.34 -16.37 -25.14
CA ILE A 333 -6.33 -15.59 -25.90
C ILE A 333 -6.48 -14.18 -25.33
N ALA A 334 -6.38 -14.00 -24.01
CA ALA A 334 -6.55 -12.70 -23.36
C ALA A 334 -5.35 -11.75 -23.55
N LEU A 335 -4.12 -12.27 -23.67
CA LEU A 335 -2.90 -11.48 -23.85
C LEU A 335 -2.98 -10.42 -24.97
N PRO A 336 -3.40 -10.73 -26.21
CA PRO A 336 -3.53 -9.71 -27.26
C PRO A 336 -4.55 -8.61 -26.92
N PHE A 337 -5.64 -8.93 -26.23
CA PHE A 337 -6.62 -7.92 -25.80
C PHE A 337 -6.07 -7.02 -24.69
N VAL A 338 -5.33 -7.59 -23.73
CA VAL A 338 -4.61 -6.83 -22.70
C VAL A 338 -3.59 -5.89 -23.34
N ALA A 339 -2.78 -6.41 -24.27
CA ALA A 339 -1.77 -5.62 -24.97
C ALA A 339 -2.40 -4.50 -25.81
N LEU A 340 -3.48 -4.80 -26.55
CA LEU A 340 -4.21 -3.82 -27.34
C LEU A 340 -4.82 -2.73 -26.45
N THR A 341 -5.44 -3.11 -25.34
CA THR A 341 -6.06 -2.17 -24.39
C THR A 341 -5.02 -1.21 -23.81
N ALA A 342 -3.89 -1.75 -23.34
CA ALA A 342 -2.78 -0.93 -22.85
C ALA A 342 -2.21 -0.01 -23.95
N LEU A 343 -2.03 -0.53 -25.17
CA LEU A 343 -1.52 0.26 -26.30
C LEU A 343 -2.46 1.41 -26.65
N VAL A 344 -3.78 1.18 -26.69
CA VAL A 344 -4.77 2.23 -26.96
C VAL A 344 -4.68 3.34 -25.90
N LEU A 345 -4.59 2.98 -24.62
CA LEU A 345 -4.44 3.95 -23.53
C LEU A 345 -3.12 4.73 -23.63
N ILE A 346 -2.00 4.05 -23.93
CA ILE A 346 -0.70 4.70 -24.14
C ILE A 346 -0.77 5.70 -25.30
N VAL A 347 -1.31 5.29 -26.46
CA VAL A 347 -1.42 6.14 -27.64
C VAL A 347 -2.33 7.33 -27.35
N LEU A 348 -3.46 7.11 -26.69
CA LEU A 348 -4.39 8.17 -26.31
C LEU A 348 -3.72 9.15 -25.35
N ALA A 349 -3.07 8.67 -24.29
CA ALA A 349 -2.42 9.52 -23.29
C ALA A 349 -1.26 10.32 -23.90
N ARG A 350 -0.40 9.69 -24.72
CA ARG A 350 0.68 10.39 -25.44
C ARG A 350 0.14 11.47 -26.37
N LYS A 351 -0.95 11.20 -27.10
CA LYS A 351 -1.56 12.16 -28.02
C LYS A 351 -2.29 13.29 -27.30
N ARG A 352 -2.94 13.02 -26.16
CA ARG A 352 -3.81 13.98 -25.48
C ARG A 352 -3.11 14.81 -24.40
N VAL A 353 -2.13 14.23 -23.69
CA VAL A 353 -1.44 14.85 -22.55
C VAL A 353 0.09 14.70 -22.58
N GLY A 354 0.67 14.18 -23.67
CA GLY A 354 2.13 14.13 -23.88
C GLY A 354 2.85 12.92 -23.28
N GLY A 355 2.17 12.07 -22.52
CA GLY A 355 2.73 10.87 -21.89
C GLY A 355 1.73 10.20 -20.96
N VAL A 356 2.20 9.53 -19.90
CA VAL A 356 1.35 8.79 -18.95
C VAL A 356 1.36 9.41 -17.55
N THR A 357 0.23 9.33 -16.84
CA THR A 357 0.07 9.71 -15.42
C THR A 357 -0.21 8.48 -14.54
N GLY A 358 -0.27 8.66 -13.22
CA GLY A 358 -0.69 7.59 -12.31
C GLY A 358 -2.12 7.12 -12.58
N ASP A 359 -2.99 8.05 -12.94
CA ASP A 359 -4.40 7.79 -13.26
C ASP A 359 -4.51 6.91 -14.51
N VAL A 360 -3.68 7.17 -15.53
CA VAL A 360 -3.63 6.33 -16.75
C VAL A 360 -3.14 4.90 -16.42
N CYS A 361 -2.29 4.73 -15.41
CA CYS A 361 -1.97 3.39 -14.89
C CYS A 361 -3.18 2.76 -14.18
N GLY A 362 -3.96 3.52 -13.42
CA GLY A 362 -5.23 3.06 -12.84
C GLY A 362 -6.22 2.60 -13.91
N ALA A 363 -6.43 3.42 -14.93
CA ALA A 363 -7.26 3.08 -16.09
C ALA A 363 -6.74 1.84 -16.84
N THR A 364 -5.42 1.70 -16.97
CA THR A 364 -4.80 0.50 -17.55
C THR A 364 -5.10 -0.75 -16.72
N ALA A 365 -5.03 -0.65 -15.39
CA ALA A 365 -5.35 -1.77 -14.52
C ALA A 365 -6.81 -2.22 -14.69
N GLU A 366 -7.77 -1.30 -14.62
CA GLU A 366 -9.20 -1.61 -14.72
C GLU A 366 -9.58 -2.14 -16.11
N LEU A 367 -9.18 -1.46 -17.18
CA LEU A 367 -9.58 -1.85 -18.53
C LEU A 367 -8.91 -3.15 -18.99
N CYS A 368 -7.65 -3.41 -18.59
CA CYS A 368 -7.02 -4.69 -18.88
C CYS A 368 -7.62 -5.83 -18.04
N GLN A 369 -8.04 -5.58 -16.79
CA GLN A 369 -8.76 -6.56 -15.98
C GLN A 369 -10.08 -6.94 -16.65
N LEU A 370 -10.87 -5.94 -17.05
CA LEU A 370 -12.11 -6.14 -17.79
C LEU A 370 -11.89 -6.93 -19.09
N ALA A 371 -10.85 -6.59 -19.87
CA ALA A 371 -10.53 -7.31 -21.10
C ALA A 371 -10.31 -8.82 -20.88
N VAL A 372 -9.61 -9.20 -19.80
CA VAL A 372 -9.43 -10.61 -19.43
C VAL A 372 -10.76 -11.24 -19.01
N LEU A 373 -11.54 -10.57 -18.16
CA LEU A 373 -12.83 -11.09 -17.70
C LEU A 373 -13.80 -11.34 -18.87
N LEU A 374 -13.85 -10.43 -19.84
CA LEU A 374 -14.66 -10.59 -21.05
C LEU A 374 -14.22 -11.80 -21.89
N VAL A 375 -12.91 -12.01 -22.07
CA VAL A 375 -12.40 -13.20 -22.79
C VAL A 375 -12.80 -14.49 -22.09
N PHE A 376 -12.77 -14.53 -20.76
CA PHE A 376 -13.19 -15.70 -19.99
C PHE A 376 -14.72 -15.92 -19.98
N ALA A 377 -15.50 -14.85 -20.12
CA ALA A 377 -16.95 -14.90 -20.19
C ALA A 377 -17.49 -15.43 -21.53
N VAL A 378 -16.68 -15.43 -22.60
CA VAL A 378 -17.05 -16.05 -23.89
C VAL A 378 -17.32 -17.55 -23.69
N ARG A 379 -18.46 -18.02 -24.22
CA ARG A 379 -18.96 -19.39 -24.02
C ARG A 379 -18.15 -20.44 -24.76
#